data_AF-A0A9D6DT02-F1
#
_entry.id   AF-A0A9D6DT02-F1
#
_cell.length_a   1.000
_cell.length_b   1.000
_cell.length_c   1.000
_cell.angle_alpha   90.00
_cell.angle_beta   90.00
_cell.angle_gamma   90.00
#
_symmetry.space_group_name_H-M   'P 1'
#
loop_
_entity.id
_entity.type
_entity.pdbx_description
1 polymer ?
#
loop_
_entity_poly.entity_id
_entity_poly.type
_entity_poly.pdbx_seq_one_letter_code
_entity_poly.pdbx_strand_id
1 'polypeptide(L)' 'VMTPSEAIRAGADCIVVGRPITKDKDPLGAAKKILEEIH' A
#
# COMPACT_ATOMS: atom_id res chain seq x y z
N VAL A 1 8.20 -4.72 9.42
CA VAL A 1 7.12 -4.65 8.40
C VAL A 1 7.65 -3.79 7.28
N MET A 2 7.67 -4.30 6.06
CA MET A 2 8.09 -3.55 4.87
C MET A 2 6.97 -2.61 4.42
N THR A 3 7.31 -1.39 4.04
CA THR A 3 6.37 -0.42 3.45
C THR A 3 6.17 -0.67 1.95
N PRO A 4 5.08 -0.16 1.34
CA PRO A 4 4.88 -0.28 -0.10
C PRO A 4 6.04 0.32 -0.92
N SER A 5 6.55 1.49 -0.54
CA SER A 5 7.66 2.15 -1.26
C SER A 5 8.98 1.36 -1.17
N GLU A 6 9.24 0.69 -0.04
CA GLU A 6 10.40 -0.21 0.09
C GLU A 6 10.25 -1.45 -0.80
N ALA A 7 9.04 -2.00 -0.93
CA ALA A 7 8.77 -3.14 -1.80
C ALA A 7 9.06 -2.81 -3.27
N ILE A 8 8.68 -1.62 -3.73
CA ILE A 8 8.96 -1.14 -5.09
C ILE A 8 10.46 -1.00 -5.32
N ARG A 9 11.17 -0.36 -4.38
CA ARG A 9 12.63 -0.23 -4.46
C ARG A 9 13.35 -1.56 -4.48
N ALA A 10 12.77 -2.58 -3.84
CA ALA A 10 13.27 -3.95 -3.87
C ALA A 10 12.93 -4.70 -5.18
N GLY A 11 12.19 -4.09 -6.11
CA GLY A 11 11.83 -4.69 -7.40
C GLY A 11 10.57 -5.55 -7.36
N ALA A 12 9.63 -5.30 -6.45
CA ALA A 12 8.38 -6.04 -6.41
C ALA A 12 7.46 -5.66 -7.58
N ASP A 13 7.04 -6.66 -8.35
CA ASP A 13 6.05 -6.48 -9.44
C ASP A 13 4.61 -6.39 -8.93
N CYS A 14 4.35 -6.90 -7.73
CA CYS A 14 3.02 -6.91 -7.12
C CYS A 14 3.12 -6.74 -5.60
N ILE A 15 2.23 -5.91 -5.04
CA ILE A 15 2.15 -5.63 -3.60
C ILE A 15 0.75 -5.98 -3.11
N VAL A 16 0.67 -6.89 -2.13
CA VAL A 16 -0.60 -7.29 -1.50
C VAL A 16 -0.77 -6.55 -0.18
N VAL A 17 -1.79 -5.70 -0.11
CA VAL A 17 -2.14 -4.97 1.12
C VAL A 17 -3.44 -5.50 1.71
N GLY A 18 -3.36 -6.02 2.94
CA GLY A 18 -4.50 -6.58 3.66
C GLY A 18 -5.11 -5.59 4.65
N ARG A 19 -4.87 -5.83 5.96
CA ARG A 19 -5.46 -5.06 7.07
C ARG A 19 -5.37 -3.52 6.95
N PRO A 20 -4.29 -2.93 6.41
CA PRO A 20 -4.23 -1.47 6.25
C PRO A 20 -5.35 -0.90 5.37
N ILE A 21 -5.91 -1.69 4.44
CA ILE A 21 -7.06 -1.29 3.62
C ILE A 21 -8.34 -1.86 4.21
N THR A 22 -8.37 -3.16 4.54
CA THR A 22 -9.62 -3.84 4.89
C THR A 22 -10.17 -3.50 6.28
N LYS A 23 -9.34 -2.93 7.17
CA LYS A 23 -9.78 -2.48 8.50
C LYS A 23 -9.86 -0.96 8.64
N ASP A 24 -9.55 -0.21 7.58
CA ASP A 24 -9.72 1.24 7.61
C ASP A 24 -11.21 1.60 7.55
N LYS A 25 -11.57 2.74 8.13
CA LYS A 25 -12.94 3.27 8.08
C LYS A 25 -13.28 3.81 6.69
N ASP A 26 -12.26 4.17 5.90
CA ASP A 26 -12.37 4.54 4.50
C ASP A 26 -11.37 3.72 3.66
N PRO A 27 -11.78 2.51 3.21
CA PRO A 27 -10.91 1.64 2.42
C PRO A 27 -10.43 2.28 1.12
N LEU A 28 -11.27 3.11 0.47
CA LEU A 28 -10.90 3.80 -0.76
C LEU A 28 -9.85 4.88 -0.50
N GLY A 29 -10.04 5.68 0.55
CA GLY A 29 -9.06 6.68 0.98
C GLY A 29 -7.73 6.05 1.38
N ALA A 30 -7.75 4.93 2.11
CA ALA A 30 -6.56 4.18 2.47
C ALA A 30 -5.80 3.67 1.24
N ALA A 31 -6.51 3.08 0.27
CA ALA A 31 -5.90 2.64 -0.99
C ALA A 31 -5.28 3.81 -1.78
N LYS A 32 -5.96 4.96 -1.85
CA LYS A 32 -5.43 6.16 -2.53
C LYS A 32 -4.16 6.68 -1.90
N LYS A 33 -4.09 6.77 -0.56
CA LYS A 33 -2.87 7.18 0.16
C LYS A 33 -1.69 6.26 -0.15
N ILE A 34 -1.93 4.95 -0.19
CA ILE A 34 -0.89 3.98 -0.55
C ILE A 34 -0.41 4.20 -2.00
N LEU A 35 -1.32 4.49 -2.93
CA LEU A 35 -0.95 4.83 -4.31
C LEU A 35 -0.18 6.16 -4.42
N GLU A 36 -0.45 7.13 -3.55
CA GLU A 36 0.31 8.39 -3.47
C GLU A 36 1.74 8.16 -2.96
N GLU A 37 1.98 7.20 -2.05
CA GLU A 37 3.32 6.82 -1.56
C GLU A 37 4.19 6.09 -2.60
N ILE A 38 3.58 5.65 -3.71
CA ILE A 38 4.20 4.87 -4.79
C ILE A 38 4.67 5.77 -5.94
N HIS A 39 4.04 6.95 -6.13
CA HIS A 39 4.45 7.94 -7.14
C HIS A 39 5.73 8.68 -6.72
#